data_AF-A0A1H4LKH1-F1
#
_entry.id   AF-A0A1H4LKH1-F1
#
_cell.length_a   1.000
_cell.length_b   1.000
_cell.length_c   1.000
_cell.angle_alpha   90.00
_cell.angle_beta   90.00
_cell.angle_gamma   90.00
#
_symmetry.space_group_name_H-M   'P 1'
#
loop_
_entity.id
_entity.type
_entity.pdbx_description
1 polymer ?
#
loop_
_entity_poly.entity_id
_entity_poly.type
_entity_poly.pdbx_seq_one_letter_code
_entity_poly.pdbx_strand_id
1 'polypeptide(L)'
;MTVLGLALLLASAISGFVSMRLLSQANSGVLMPWWHAPEVRSLPATVCRSVSAALAFVGASLAAQSIGYWSIVLVLCVFAAPMLVQVRHNRQLLAVGAARG
;
A
#
# COMPACT_ATOMS: atom_id res chain seq x y z
N MET A 1 23.96 3.42 -7.69
CA MET A 1 22.58 3.97 -7.75
C MET A 1 21.52 2.95 -7.35
N THR A 2 21.76 1.65 -7.56
CA THR A 2 20.86 0.55 -7.21
C THR A 2 20.47 0.51 -5.74
N VAL A 3 21.44 0.66 -4.82
CA VAL A 3 21.18 0.65 -3.37
C VAL A 3 20.20 1.76 -2.97
N LEU A 4 20.38 2.97 -3.50
CA LEU A 4 19.47 4.09 -3.28
C LEU A 4 18.08 3.81 -3.86
N GLY A 5 18.01 3.26 -5.08
CA GLY A 5 16.74 2.86 -5.71
C GLY A 5 15.98 1.82 -4.88
N LEU A 6 16.67 0.80 -4.36
CA LEU A 6 16.10 -0.22 -3.48
C LEU A 6 15.65 0.37 -2.14
N ALA A 7 16.44 1.28 -1.54
CA ALA A 7 16.06 1.96 -0.31
C ALA A 7 14.78 2.80 -0.48
N LEU A 8 14.64 3.50 -1.61
CA LEU A 8 13.43 4.27 -1.94
C LEU A 8 12.22 3.35 -2.17
N LEU A 9 12.40 2.20 -2.83
CA LEU A 9 11.34 1.20 -3.00
C LEU A 9 10.88 0.60 -1.66
N LEU A 10 11.82 0.34 -0.75
CA LEU A 10 11.49 -0.11 0.61
C LEU A 10 10.74 0.98 1.39
N ALA A 11 11.21 2.24 1.33
CA ALA A 11 10.52 3.36 1.94
C ALA A 11 9.10 3.57 1.37
N SER A 12 8.94 3.37 0.05
CA SER A 12 7.64 3.38 -0.62
C SER A 12 6.71 2.29 -0.08
N ALA A 13 7.20 1.06 0.06
CA ALA A 13 6.41 -0.05 0.61
C ALA A 13 5.97 0.21 2.05
N ILE A 14 6.87 0.74 2.90
CA ILE A 14 6.56 1.11 4.28
C ILE A 14 5.50 2.23 4.31
N SER A 15 5.66 3.27 3.49
CA SER A 15 4.71 4.38 3.43
C SER A 15 3.33 3.93 2.93
N GLY A 16 3.28 3.04 1.92
CA GLY A 16 2.04 2.45 1.43
C GLY A 16 1.35 1.57 2.47
N PHE A 17 2.12 0.80 3.24
CA PHE A 17 1.61 0.02 4.36
C PHE A 17 1.02 0.90 5.47
N VAL A 18 1.72 1.97 5.85
CA VAL A 18 1.24 2.94 6.85
C VAL A 18 -0.02 3.64 6.36
N SER A 19 -0.05 4.08 5.10
CA SER A 19 -1.23 4.67 4.46
C SER A 19 -2.44 3.74 4.60
N MET A 20 -2.29 2.47 4.23
CA MET A 20 -3.38 1.51 4.29
C MET A 20 -3.82 1.22 5.73
N ARG A 21 -2.89 1.14 6.69
CA ARG A 21 -3.23 0.99 8.12
C ARG A 21 -4.05 2.16 8.64
N LEU A 22 -3.64 3.39 8.36
CA LEU A 22 -4.38 4.60 8.74
C LEU A 22 -5.77 4.62 8.12
N LEU A 23 -5.89 4.17 6.88
CA LEU A 23 -7.16 4.09 6.18
C LEU A 23 -8.08 3.00 6.76
N SER A 24 -7.54 1.82 7.08
CA SER A 24 -8.27 0.74 7.75
C SER A 24 -8.72 1.12 9.16
N GLN A 25 -7.91 1.88 9.90
CA GLN A 25 -8.30 2.43 11.21
C GLN A 25 -9.44 3.44 11.08
N ALA A 26 -9.35 4.35 10.11
CA ALA A 26 -10.39 5.34 9.83
C ALA A 26 -11.71 4.71 9.35
N ASN A 27 -11.66 3.50 8.79
CA ASN A 27 -12.82 2.74 8.31
C ASN A 27 -13.01 1.45 9.14
N SER A 28 -12.76 1.53 10.45
CA SER A 28 -13.02 0.40 11.34
C SER A 28 -14.52 0.09 11.39
N GLY A 29 -14.88 -1.16 11.10
CA GLY A 29 -16.28 -1.61 11.07
C GLY A 29 -16.95 -1.66 9.69
N VAL A 30 -16.32 -1.11 8.65
CA VAL A 30 -16.87 -1.14 7.28
C VAL A 30 -15.92 -1.85 6.32
N LEU A 31 -16.49 -2.66 5.42
CA LEU A 31 -15.73 -3.34 4.37
C LEU A 31 -15.17 -2.31 3.38
N MET A 32 -13.86 -2.42 3.11
CA MET A 32 -13.19 -1.50 2.19
C MET A 32 -13.34 -1.99 0.74
N PRO A 33 -13.97 -1.21 -0.15
CA PRO A 33 -14.08 -1.57 -1.56
C PRO A 33 -12.71 -1.55 -2.25
N TRP A 34 -12.54 -2.42 -3.25
CA TRP A 34 -11.28 -2.55 -4.00
C TRP A 34 -11.09 -1.49 -5.08
N TRP A 35 -12.19 -1.11 -5.74
CA TRP A 35 -12.17 -0.26 -6.94
C TRP A 35 -12.84 1.10 -6.73
N HIS A 36 -13.38 1.33 -5.53
CA HIS A 36 -14.12 2.55 -5.20
C HIS A 36 -13.46 3.29 -4.04
N ALA A 37 -13.77 4.58 -3.93
CA ALA A 37 -13.32 5.35 -2.78
C ALA A 37 -13.91 4.76 -1.48
N PRO A 38 -13.12 4.68 -0.40
CA PRO A 38 -13.62 4.30 0.91
C PRO A 38 -14.61 5.36 1.42
N GLU A 39 -15.50 4.93 2.31
CA GLU A 39 -16.54 5.78 2.90
C GLU A 39 -15.91 6.97 3.65
N VAL A 40 -14.90 6.71 4.48
CA VAL A 40 -14.13 7.75 5.18
C VAL A 40 -12.78 7.95 4.51
N ARG A 41 -12.55 9.17 4.02
CA ARG A 41 -11.25 9.60 3.47
C ARG A 41 -10.36 10.08 4.61
N SER A 42 -9.15 9.53 4.70
CA SER A 42 -8.12 9.95 5.65
C SER A 42 -7.06 10.78 4.93
N LEU A 43 -6.98 12.09 5.23
CA LEU A 43 -5.93 12.99 4.72
C LEU A 43 -4.51 12.43 4.94
N PRO A 44 -4.11 11.97 6.15
CA PRO A 44 -2.78 11.43 6.33
C PRO A 44 -2.55 10.13 5.53
N ALA A 45 -3.59 9.30 5.35
CA ALA A 45 -3.48 8.14 4.46
C ALA A 45 -3.25 8.56 2.99
N THR A 46 -3.94 9.59 2.52
CA THR A 46 -3.77 10.15 1.17
C THR A 46 -2.35 10.70 0.98
N VAL A 47 -1.84 11.47 1.95
CA VAL A 47 -0.47 12.01 1.91
C VAL A 47 0.55 10.87 1.84
N CYS A 48 0.44 9.86 2.71
CA CYS A 48 1.32 8.70 2.66
C CYS A 48 1.22 7.93 1.34
N ARG A 49 0.03 7.83 0.74
CA ARG A 49 -0.16 7.17 -0.56
C ARG A 49 0.54 7.94 -1.69
N SER A 50 0.42 9.27 -1.70
CA SER A 50 1.12 10.12 -2.68
C SER A 50 2.64 10.04 -2.51
N VAL A 51 3.14 10.06 -1.27
CA VAL A 51 4.57 9.90 -0.97
C VAL A 51 5.06 8.52 -1.40
N SER A 52 4.31 7.46 -1.09
CA SER A 52 4.61 6.10 -1.54
C SER A 52 4.72 6.03 -3.06
N ALA A 53 3.78 6.60 -3.81
CA ALA A 53 3.82 6.62 -5.27
C ALA A 53 5.06 7.35 -5.82
N ALA A 54 5.39 8.52 -5.27
CA ALA A 54 6.57 9.28 -5.67
C ALA A 54 7.88 8.50 -5.40
N LEU A 55 7.99 7.89 -4.21
CA LEU A 55 9.15 7.08 -3.84
C LEU A 55 9.28 5.83 -4.72
N ALA A 56 8.17 5.17 -5.06
CA ALA A 56 8.18 4.02 -5.97
C ALA A 56 8.67 4.43 -7.36
N PHE A 57 8.18 5.55 -7.90
CA PHE A 57 8.56 6.03 -9.22
C PHE A 57 10.05 6.38 -9.31
N VAL A 58 10.56 7.17 -8.35
CA VAL A 58 11.98 7.54 -8.31
C VAL A 58 12.86 6.32 -8.04
N GLY A 59 12.48 5.47 -7.07
CA GLY A 59 13.21 4.26 -6.72
C GLY A 59 13.31 3.27 -7.88
N ALA A 60 12.20 3.06 -8.60
CA ALA A 60 12.16 2.20 -9.79
C ALA A 60 13.02 2.75 -10.93
N SER A 61 12.96 4.06 -11.18
CA SER A 61 13.75 4.71 -12.22
C SER A 61 15.26 4.57 -11.97
N LEU A 62 15.68 4.71 -10.71
CA LEU A 62 17.07 4.50 -10.30
C LEU A 62 17.48 3.02 -10.34
N ALA A 63 16.60 2.10 -9.96
CA ALA A 63 16.86 0.67 -10.00
C ALA A 63 16.92 0.15 -11.45
N ALA A 64 16.10 0.70 -12.36
CA ALA A 64 16.05 0.29 -13.77
C ALA A 64 17.42 0.46 -14.48
N GLN A 65 18.23 1.43 -14.06
CA GLN A 65 19.58 1.61 -14.61
C GLN A 65 20.53 0.42 -14.35
N SER A 66 20.23 -0.41 -13.34
CA SER A 66 21.08 -1.55 -12.98
C SER A 66 20.41 -2.90 -13.22
N ILE A 67 19.11 -3.01 -12.96
CA ILE A 67 18.36 -4.27 -13.00
C ILE A 67 17.42 -4.34 -14.22
N GLY A 68 17.35 -3.25 -15.02
CA GLY A 68 16.52 -3.18 -16.22
C GLY A 68 15.03 -3.40 -15.93
N TYR A 69 14.38 -4.18 -16.79
CA TYR A 69 12.94 -4.45 -16.72
C TYR A 69 12.50 -5.12 -15.41
N TRP A 70 13.39 -5.81 -14.69
CA TRP A 70 13.08 -6.44 -13.41
C TRP A 70 12.67 -5.46 -12.31
N SER A 71 12.99 -4.17 -12.48
CA SER A 71 12.48 -3.10 -11.61
C SER A 71 10.95 -3.07 -11.54
N ILE A 72 10.24 -3.52 -12.58
CA ILE A 72 8.77 -3.59 -12.58
C ILE A 72 8.25 -4.59 -11.54
N VAL A 73 8.96 -5.70 -11.33
CA VAL A 73 8.59 -6.72 -10.33
C VAL A 73 8.72 -6.13 -8.93
N LEU A 74 9.76 -5.34 -8.67
CA LEU A 74 9.94 -4.65 -7.40
C LEU A 74 8.81 -3.65 -7.13
N VAL A 75 8.39 -2.90 -8.16
CA VAL A 75 7.24 -1.99 -8.07
C VAL A 75 5.96 -2.77 -7.76
N LEU A 76 5.71 -3.90 -8.42
CA LEU A 76 4.55 -4.74 -8.12
C LEU A 76 4.59 -5.25 -6.66
N CYS A 77 5.76 -5.63 -6.14
CA CYS A 77 5.92 -6.04 -4.75
C CYS A 77 5.59 -4.92 -3.74
N VAL A 78 5.84 -3.65 -4.07
CA VAL A 78 5.45 -2.51 -3.23
C VAL A 78 3.93 -2.48 -2.98
N PHE A 79 3.12 -2.86 -3.97
CA PHE A 79 1.66 -2.91 -3.85
C PHE A 79 1.13 -4.13 -3.06
N ALA A 80 1.95 -5.16 -2.89
CA ALA A 80 1.55 -6.37 -2.17
C ALA A 80 1.27 -6.08 -0.68
N ALA A 81 2.11 -5.25 -0.04
CA ALA A 81 1.96 -4.90 1.37
C ALA A 81 0.62 -4.22 1.71
N PRO A 82 0.21 -3.12 1.03
CA PRO A 82 -1.09 -2.51 1.27
C PRO A 82 -2.26 -3.45 0.89
N MET A 83 -2.14 -4.25 -0.18
CA MET A 83 -3.17 -5.25 -0.51
C MET A 83 -3.39 -6.24 0.63
N LEU A 84 -2.32 -6.78 1.21
CA LEU A 84 -2.42 -7.74 2.33
C LEU A 84 -3.10 -7.12 3.55
N VAL A 85 -2.87 -5.84 3.83
CA VAL A 85 -3.57 -5.12 4.91
C VAL A 85 -5.07 -5.04 4.62
N GLN A 86 -5.45 -4.69 3.38
CA GLN A 86 -6.86 -4.63 2.98
C GLN A 86 -7.56 -5.98 3.10
N VAL A 87 -6.93 -7.05 2.61
CA VAL A 87 -7.47 -8.42 2.70
C VAL A 87 -7.66 -8.82 4.16
N ARG A 88 -6.66 -8.57 5.01
CA ARG A 88 -6.73 -8.90 6.44
C ARG A 88 -7.85 -8.15 7.14
N HIS A 89 -7.98 -6.84 6.90
CA HIS A 89 -9.06 -6.00 7.44
C HIS A 89 -10.44 -6.54 7.05
N ASN A 90 -10.68 -6.79 5.75
CA ASN A 90 -11.96 -7.28 5.28
C ASN A 90 -12.28 -8.69 5.79
N ARG A 91 -11.27 -9.59 5.86
CA ARG A 91 -11.44 -10.93 6.44
C ARG A 91 -11.84 -10.89 7.92
N GLN A 92 -11.24 -9.99 8.70
CA GLN A 92 -11.58 -9.82 10.11
C GLN A 92 -13.03 -9.35 10.27
N LEU A 93 -13.47 -8.39 9.47
CA LEU A 93 -14.85 -7.91 9.51
C LEU A 93 -15.87 -8.97 9.11
N LEU A 94 -15.58 -9.76 8.06
CA LEU A 94 -16.45 -10.87 7.64
C LEU A 94 -16.55 -11.95 8.71
N ALA A 95 -15.45 -12.29 9.39
CA ALA A 95 -15.46 -13.27 10.48
C ALA A 95 -16.28 -12.77 11.69
N VAL A 96 -16.18 -11.49 12.04
CA VAL A 96 -17.00 -10.88 13.11
C VAL A 96 -18.48 -10.83 12.74
N GLY A 97 -18.80 -10.52 11.48
CA GLY A 97 -20.17 -10.53 10.97
C GLY A 97 -20.78 -11.93 10.99
N ALA A 98 -20.02 -12.94 10.59
CA ALA A 98 -20.46 -14.35 10.59
C ALA A 98 -20.69 -14.90 12.01
N ALA A 99 -20.03 -14.37 13.04
CA ALA A 99 -20.24 -14.79 14.43
C ALA A 99 -21.49 -14.18 15.09
N ARG A 100 -22.16 -13.23 14.43
CA ARG A 100 -23.33 -12.50 14.97
C ARG A 100 -24.66 -12.82 14.30
N GLY A 101 -24.65 -13.59 13.21
CA GLY A 101 -25.85 -14.05 12.49
C GLY A 101 -26.16 -15.49 12.81
#